data_AF-A0A525INW4-F1
#
_entry.id   AF-A0A525INW4-F1
#
_cell.length_a   1.000
_cell.length_b   1.000
_cell.length_c   1.000
_cell.angle_alpha   90.00
_cell.angle_beta   90.00
_cell.angle_gamma   90.00
#
_symmetry.space_group_name_H-M   'P 1'
#
loop_
_entity.id
_entity.type
_entity.pdbx_description
1 polymer ?
#
loop_
_entity_poly.entity_id
_entity_poly.type
_entity_poly.pdbx_seq_one_letter_code
_entity_poly.pdbx_strand_id
1 'polypeptide(L)' 'MTSASQIKEHMDVIASDGQKIGNVDHLDGKDKIKLTKSDAPDGK' A
#
# COMPACT_ATOMS: atom_id res chain seq x y z
N MET A 1 2.01 -11.65 -14.29
CA MET A 1 1.29 -10.37 -14.16
C MET A 1 0.51 -10.44 -12.85
N THR A 2 0.95 -9.73 -11.82
CA THR A 2 0.22 -9.61 -10.56
C THR A 2 -0.93 -8.63 -10.79
N SER A 3 -2.15 -9.14 -10.92
CA SER A 3 -3.31 -8.30 -11.15
C SER A 3 -3.55 -7.44 -9.92
N ALA A 4 -3.54 -6.11 -10.07
CA ALA A 4 -3.88 -5.17 -9.00
C ALA A 4 -5.27 -5.47 -8.39
N SER A 5 -6.13 -6.18 -9.10
CA SER A 5 -7.42 -6.71 -8.62
C SER A 5 -7.33 -7.65 -7.41
N GLN A 6 -6.14 -8.19 -7.09
CA GLN A 6 -5.94 -9.02 -5.90
C GLN A 6 -5.61 -8.21 -4.65
N ILE A 7 -5.29 -6.92 -4.81
CA ILE A 7 -4.96 -6.03 -3.72
C ILE A 7 -6.26 -5.64 -3.01
N LYS A 8 -6.32 -5.89 -1.70
CA LYS A 8 -7.46 -5.57 -0.86
C LYS A 8 -7.12 -4.42 0.09
N GLU A 9 -8.15 -3.70 0.49
CA GLU A 9 -8.10 -2.75 1.61
C GLU A 9 -7.59 -3.50 2.86
N HIS A 10 -6.83 -2.82 3.71
CA HIS A 10 -6.22 -3.39 4.92
C HIS A 10 -5.03 -4.37 4.70
N MET A 11 -4.50 -4.51 3.48
CA MET A 11 -3.25 -5.27 3.25
C MET A 11 -2.00 -4.47 3.61
N ASP A 12 -1.04 -5.13 4.26
CA ASP A 12 0.25 -4.51 4.58
C ASP A 12 1.09 -4.27 3.33
N VAL A 13 1.66 -3.06 3.24
CA VAL A 13 2.54 -2.65 2.15
C VAL A 13 3.97 -2.61 2.66
N ILE A 14 4.81 -3.42 2.02
CA ILE A 14 6.22 -3.57 2.34
C ILE A 14 7.03 -2.96 1.19
N ALA A 15 7.99 -2.10 1.52
CA ALA A 15 8.92 -1.53 0.55
C ALA A 15 9.96 -2.57 0.12
N SER A 16 10.68 -2.27 -0.97
CA SER A 16 11.69 -3.17 -1.54
C SER A 16 12.86 -3.47 -0.60
N ASP A 17 13.03 -2.67 0.46
CA ASP A 17 13.99 -2.84 1.54
C ASP A 17 13.50 -3.81 2.65
N GLY A 18 12.25 -4.26 2.59
CA GLY A 18 11.61 -5.11 3.59
C GLY A 18 10.93 -4.35 4.72
N GLN A 19 10.93 -3.01 4.71
CA GLN A 19 10.29 -2.21 5.74
C GLN A 19 8.79 -2.04 5.47
N LYS A 20 7.97 -2.22 6.51
CA LYS A 20 6.54 -1.89 6.45
C LYS A 20 6.38 -0.37 6.37
N ILE A 21 5.83 0.11 5.27
CA ILE A 21 5.58 1.54 5.02
C ILE A 21 4.13 1.94 5.29
N GLY A 22 3.24 0.97 5.47
CA GLY A 22 1.86 1.22 5.85
C GLY A 22 0.94 0.12 5.36
N ASN A 23 -0.30 0.52 5.10
CA ASN A 23 -1.37 -0.39 4.75
C ASN A 23 -2.23 0.19 3.60
N VAL A 24 -2.82 -0.66 2.77
CA VAL A 24 -3.63 -0.27 1.62
C VAL A 24 -4.95 0.35 2.08
N ASP A 25 -5.15 1.61 1.71
CA ASP A 25 -6.43 2.30 1.83
C ASP A 25 -7.36 1.89 0.69
N HIS A 26 -6.86 2.01 -0.54
CA HIS A 26 -7.64 1.85 -1.76
C HIS A 26 -6.71 1.79 -2.99
N LEU A 27 -7.18 1.20 -4.09
CA LEU A 27 -6.51 1.23 -5.38
C LEU A 27 -6.90 2.46 -6.21
N ASP A 28 -5.99 3.41 -6.33
CA ASP A 28 -6.17 4.58 -7.19
C ASP A 28 -5.97 4.18 -8.67
N GLY A 29 -7.07 3.96 -9.39
CA GLY A 29 -7.05 3.52 -10.78
C GLY A 29 -6.64 2.05 -10.95
N LYS A 30 -5.90 1.75 -12.02
CA LYS A 30 -5.52 0.37 -12.36
C LYS A 30 -4.19 -0.07 -11.76
N ASP A 31 -3.33 0.88 -11.40
CA ASP A 31 -1.90 0.61 -11.15
C ASP A 31 -1.35 1.27 -9.89
N LYS A 32 -2.11 2.14 -9.21
CA LYS A 32 -1.62 2.83 -8.01
C LYS A 32 -2.33 2.34 -6.75
N ILE A 33 -1.55 2.20 -5.69
CA ILE A 33 -2.03 1.84 -4.36
C ILE A 33 -1.99 3.10 -3.52
N LYS A 34 -3.14 3.52 -2.99
CA LYS A 34 -3.23 4.57 -1.99
C LYS A 34 -3.02 3.95 -0.60
N LEU A 35 -2.13 4.54 0.18
CA LEU A 35 -1.84 4.12 1.54
C LEU A 35 -2.71 4.89 2.54
N THR A 36 -3.15 4.21 3.59
CA THR A 36 -3.96 4.84 4.64
C THR A 36 -3.08 5.80 5.41
N LYS A 37 -3.55 7.05 5.54
CA LYS A 37 -2.78 8.17 6.12
C LYS A 37 -2.37 7.96 7.58
N SER A 38 -2.98 7.00 8.28
CA SER A 38 -2.72 6.71 9.70
C SER A 38 -1.49 5.85 9.97
N ASP A 39 -0.99 5.12 8.96
CA ASP A 39 0.09 4.12 9.15
C ASP A 39 1.36 4.45 8.36
N ALA A 40 1.42 5.62 7.72
CA ALA A 40 2.67 6.08 7.11
C ALA A 40 3.64 6.48 8.23
N PRO A 41 4.81 5.83 8.39
CA PRO A 41 5.86 6.30 9.28
C PRO A 41 6.60 7.52 8.71
N ASP A 42 6.02 8.21 7.71
CA ASP A 42 6.60 9.38 7.03
C ASP A 42 6.45 10.64 7.90
N GLY A 43 7.26 10.65 8.96
CA GLY A 43 7.60 11.80 9.78
C GLY A 43 9.11 12.06 9.77
N LYS A 44 9.78 11.87 8.62
CA LYS A 44 11.16 12.34 8.38
C LYS A 44 11.35 12.87 6.96
#